data_AF-X8AQ23-F1
#
_entry.id   AF-X8AQ23-F1
#
_cell.length_a   1.000
_cell.length_b   1.000
_cell.length_c   1.000
_cell.angle_alpha   90.00
_cell.angle_beta   90.00
_cell.angle_gamma   90.00
#
_symmetry.space_group_name_H-M   'P 1'
#
loop_
_entity.id
_entity.type
_entity.pdbx_description
1 polymer ?
#
loop_
_entity_poly.entity_id
_entity_poly.type
_entity_poly.pdbx_seq_one_letter_code
_entity_poly.pdbx_strand_id
1 'polypeptide(L)'
;MPRGPRGNWRDEHAAGLIAAARETLALWNVEGTDGMDFAELSADIAHEAEQALFLTRQIKAIDERIANLYTDADPQGIVASAPGVGPTISAVIAGQIGDPHRFTSLAAIRAYTGLIPKVSQSGVVKTESSITKAGDPLLREMLYTAADQARKVDPQSAAKYQRLMAGDRHHDSAICHLATMLVTRIATCMRAGQRYQLRDIDGTAITESQGRVIIKQRYQLDPASATTPATNSCTSAAIRPARRHRSRQALQHPSPLNPSLRRAHKWPDFS
;
A
#
# COMPACT_ATOMS: atom_id res chain seq x y z
N MET A 1 -22.92 -36.40 27.44
CA MET A 1 -22.56 -34.98 27.72
C MET A 1 -21.44 -34.96 28.77
N PRO A 2 -20.20 -34.58 28.42
CA PRO A 2 -19.14 -34.40 29.41
C PRO A 2 -19.12 -32.95 29.92
N ARG A 3 -19.19 -32.77 31.24
CA ARG A 3 -18.94 -31.50 31.93
C ARG A 3 -17.42 -31.33 32.09
N GLY A 4 -16.84 -30.32 31.45
CA GLY A 4 -15.43 -29.95 31.62
C GLY A 4 -15.17 -29.21 32.94
N PRO A 5 -13.93 -29.23 33.46
CA PRO A 5 -13.58 -28.64 34.76
C PRO A 5 -13.47 -27.11 34.66
N ARG A 6 -14.20 -26.37 35.51
CA ARG A 6 -14.25 -24.89 35.58
C ARG A 6 -13.61 -24.31 36.85
N GLY A 7 -12.52 -24.89 37.35
CA GLY A 7 -12.04 -24.58 38.73
C GLY A 7 -10.64 -24.00 38.87
N ASN A 8 -9.60 -24.67 38.37
CA ASN A 8 -8.24 -24.48 38.90
C ASN A 8 -7.40 -23.36 38.27
N TRP A 9 -7.90 -22.64 37.27
CA TRP A 9 -7.09 -21.68 36.50
C TRP A 9 -7.13 -20.24 37.05
N ARG A 10 -7.74 -20.00 38.22
CA ARG A 10 -8.03 -18.64 38.72
C ARG A 10 -7.21 -18.21 39.92
N ASP A 11 -7.00 -19.07 40.93
CA ASP A 11 -6.55 -18.58 42.24
C ASP A 11 -5.03 -18.35 42.35
N GLU A 12 -4.19 -19.27 41.87
CA GLU A 12 -2.72 -19.08 41.87
C GLU A 12 -2.30 -17.98 40.89
N HIS A 13 -2.94 -17.90 39.72
CA HIS A 13 -2.67 -16.84 38.74
C HIS A 13 -3.19 -15.48 39.22
N ALA A 14 -4.32 -15.44 39.93
CA ALA A 14 -4.80 -14.24 40.60
C ALA A 14 -3.84 -13.80 41.71
N ALA A 15 -3.33 -14.74 42.52
CA ALA A 15 -2.31 -14.43 43.53
C ALA A 15 -1.02 -13.89 42.89
N GLY A 16 -0.58 -14.47 41.78
CA GLY A 16 0.55 -13.98 40.98
C GLY A 16 0.31 -12.58 40.41
N LEU A 17 -0.89 -12.31 39.88
CA LEU A 17 -1.29 -10.98 39.39
C LEU A 17 -1.33 -9.94 40.53
N ILE A 18 -1.86 -10.30 41.69
CA ILE A 18 -1.91 -9.43 42.87
C ILE A 18 -0.49 -9.13 43.38
N ALA A 19 0.40 -10.12 43.41
CA ALA A 19 1.79 -9.93 43.80
C ALA A 19 2.53 -9.00 42.83
N ALA A 20 2.40 -9.22 41.52
CA ALA A 20 2.98 -8.37 40.49
C ALA A 20 2.43 -6.92 40.53
N ALA A 21 1.14 -6.76 40.81
CA ALA A 21 0.53 -5.43 41.00
C ALA A 21 1.09 -4.70 42.22
N ARG A 22 1.34 -5.40 43.33
CA ARG A 22 1.97 -4.82 44.53
C ARG A 22 3.42 -4.43 44.31
N GLU A 23 4.21 -5.26 43.64
CA GLU A 23 5.59 -4.91 43.25
C GLU A 23 5.63 -3.70 42.31
N THR A 24 4.70 -3.65 41.36
CA THR A 24 4.55 -2.50 40.46
C THR A 24 4.23 -1.24 41.27
N LEU A 25 3.24 -1.28 42.18
CA LEU A 25 2.92 -0.15 43.05
C LEU A 25 4.13 0.30 43.90
N ALA A 26 4.92 -0.63 44.42
CA ALA A 26 6.14 -0.31 45.17
C ALA A 26 7.22 0.37 44.30
N LEU A 27 7.29 0.03 43.00
CA LEU A 27 8.22 0.65 42.05
C LEU A 27 7.89 2.12 41.75
N TRP A 28 6.60 2.45 41.69
CA TRP A 28 6.11 3.79 41.36
C TRP A 28 5.84 4.68 42.59
N ASN A 29 5.99 4.14 43.80
CA ASN A 29 5.80 4.86 45.05
C ASN A 29 7.17 5.31 45.60
N VAL A 30 7.74 6.38 45.03
CA VAL A 30 8.93 7.05 45.57
C VAL A 30 8.49 7.96 46.73
N GLU A 31 9.14 7.83 47.89
CA GLU A 31 8.85 8.62 49.09
C GLU A 31 8.73 10.12 48.78
N GLY A 32 7.52 10.68 49.00
CA GLY A 32 7.26 12.11 48.91
C GLY A 32 6.70 12.63 47.58
N THR A 33 6.52 11.78 46.57
CA THR A 33 5.68 12.09 45.40
C THR A 33 4.36 11.36 45.52
N ASP A 34 3.24 12.10 45.48
CA ASP A 34 1.92 11.51 45.31
C ASP A 34 1.99 10.53 44.13
N GLY A 35 1.71 9.24 44.40
CA GLY A 35 1.72 8.21 43.37
C GLY A 35 0.80 8.59 42.18
N MET A 36 0.90 7.84 41.09
CA MET A 36 0.03 8.05 39.92
C MET A 36 -1.45 8.14 40.33
N ASP A 37 -2.10 9.27 40.03
CA ASP A 37 -3.54 9.43 40.25
C ASP A 37 -4.29 8.54 39.26
N PHE A 38 -4.64 7.34 39.73
CA PHE A 38 -5.36 6.36 38.91
C PHE A 38 -6.75 6.84 38.48
N ALA A 39 -7.36 7.79 39.20
CA ALA A 39 -8.63 8.37 38.79
C ALA A 39 -8.42 9.32 37.60
N GLU A 40 -7.41 10.20 37.68
CA GLU A 40 -7.01 11.08 36.57
C GLU A 40 -6.57 10.27 35.35
N LEU A 41 -5.70 9.27 35.52
CA LEU A 41 -5.29 8.36 34.45
C LEU A 41 -6.49 7.62 33.82
N SER A 42 -7.43 7.16 34.64
CA SER A 42 -8.63 6.48 34.12
C SER A 42 -9.52 7.41 33.30
N ALA A 43 -9.58 8.70 33.66
CA ALA A 43 -10.31 9.71 32.92
C ALA A 43 -9.65 10.00 31.58
N ASP A 44 -8.31 10.08 31.54
CA ASP A 44 -7.55 10.24 30.29
C ASP A 44 -7.76 9.06 29.34
N ILE A 45 -7.64 7.83 29.83
CA ILE A 45 -7.87 6.62 29.03
C ILE A 45 -9.33 6.58 28.53
N ALA A 46 -10.30 6.97 29.36
CA ALA A 46 -11.70 7.03 28.94
C ALA A 46 -11.90 8.05 27.81
N HIS A 47 -11.25 9.21 27.91
CA HIS A 47 -11.29 10.23 26.85
C HIS A 47 -10.68 9.72 25.54
N GLU A 48 -9.51 9.08 25.58
CA GLU A 48 -8.88 8.46 24.41
C GLU A 48 -9.77 7.37 23.78
N ALA A 49 -10.41 6.55 24.62
CA ALA A 49 -11.34 5.52 24.15
C ALA A 49 -12.57 6.14 23.45
N GLU A 50 -13.13 7.21 23.99
CA GLU A 50 -14.22 7.96 23.36
C GLU A 50 -13.81 8.53 21.99
N GLN A 51 -12.62 9.12 21.90
CA GLN A 51 -12.07 9.61 20.64
C GLN A 51 -11.87 8.47 19.63
N ALA A 52 -11.32 7.33 20.06
CA ALA A 52 -11.14 6.16 19.21
C ALA A 52 -12.49 5.62 18.69
N LEU A 53 -13.53 5.58 19.53
CA LEU A 53 -14.88 5.17 19.14
C LEU A 53 -15.52 6.18 18.18
N PHE A 54 -15.30 7.48 18.38
CA PHE A 54 -15.75 8.52 17.47
C PHE A 54 -15.13 8.36 16.08
N LEU A 55 -13.80 8.26 16.00
CA LEU A 55 -13.09 8.08 14.73
C LEU A 55 -13.48 6.77 14.05
N THR A 56 -13.64 5.68 14.80
CA THR A 56 -14.12 4.39 14.27
C THR A 56 -15.48 4.53 13.58
N ARG A 57 -16.42 5.26 14.20
CA ARG A 57 -17.74 5.53 13.59
C ARG A 57 -17.63 6.37 12.33
N GLN A 58 -16.77 7.39 12.33
CA GLN A 58 -16.54 8.24 11.15
C GLN A 58 -15.91 7.48 9.99
N ILE A 59 -14.91 6.63 10.25
CA ILE A 59 -14.29 5.75 9.24
C ILE A 59 -15.36 4.86 8.62
N LYS A 60 -16.19 4.19 9.45
CA LYS A 60 -17.26 3.33 8.96
C LYS A 60 -18.26 4.08 8.07
N ALA A 61 -18.67 5.29 8.45
CA ALA A 61 -19.58 6.09 7.64
C ALA A 61 -18.96 6.48 6.28
N ILE A 62 -17.65 6.77 6.27
CA ILE A 62 -16.91 7.05 5.04
C ILE A 62 -16.81 5.80 4.17
N ASP A 63 -16.51 4.63 4.75
CA ASP A 63 -16.41 3.36 4.04
C ASP A 63 -17.75 2.99 3.37
N GLU A 64 -18.88 3.16 4.09
CA GLU A 64 -20.22 2.95 3.52
C GLU A 64 -20.48 3.89 2.34
N ARG A 65 -20.11 5.16 2.47
CA ARG A 65 -20.25 6.13 1.37
C ARG A 65 -19.38 5.77 0.17
N ILE A 66 -18.14 5.33 0.40
CA ILE A 66 -17.23 4.86 -0.65
C ILE A 66 -17.80 3.63 -1.35
N ALA A 67 -18.36 2.67 -0.61
CA ALA A 67 -18.96 1.48 -1.18
C ALA A 67 -20.14 1.81 -2.11
N ASN A 68 -20.99 2.76 -1.71
CA ASN A 68 -22.11 3.23 -2.54
C ASN A 68 -21.60 3.90 -3.82
N LEU A 69 -20.66 4.85 -3.71
CA LEU A 69 -20.08 5.53 -4.86
C LEU A 69 -19.35 4.57 -5.81
N TYR A 70 -18.68 3.54 -5.26
CA TYR A 70 -18.05 2.51 -6.07
C TYR A 70 -19.08 1.65 -6.82
N THR A 71 -20.19 1.31 -6.18
CA THR A 71 -21.29 0.58 -6.83
C THR A 71 -21.86 1.36 -8.01
N ASP A 72 -21.97 2.68 -7.89
CA ASP A 72 -22.41 3.55 -9.00
C ASP A 72 -21.35 3.64 -10.12
N ALA A 73 -20.06 3.71 -9.75
CA ALA A 73 -18.95 3.84 -10.69
C ALA A 73 -18.62 2.54 -11.45
N ASP A 74 -18.81 1.39 -10.81
CA ASP A 74 -18.56 0.05 -11.38
C ASP A 74 -19.68 -0.94 -10.96
N PRO A 75 -20.90 -0.81 -11.52
CA PRO A 75 -22.06 -1.61 -11.13
C PRO A 75 -21.86 -3.12 -11.33
N GLN A 76 -20.93 -3.51 -12.21
CA GLN A 76 -20.62 -4.90 -12.50
C GLN A 76 -19.53 -5.48 -11.58
N GLY A 77 -18.90 -4.64 -10.75
CA GLY A 77 -17.79 -5.01 -9.88
C GLY A 77 -16.60 -5.56 -10.66
N ILE A 78 -16.31 -4.99 -11.83
CA ILE A 78 -15.22 -5.44 -12.72
C ILE A 78 -13.87 -5.28 -12.01
N VAL A 79 -13.60 -4.14 -11.39
CA VAL A 79 -12.32 -3.88 -10.71
C VAL A 79 -12.19 -4.78 -9.47
N ALA A 80 -13.24 -4.86 -8.65
CA ALA A 80 -13.29 -5.69 -7.44
C ALA A 80 -13.23 -7.20 -7.73
N SER A 81 -13.51 -7.65 -8.96
CA SER A 81 -13.41 -9.06 -9.32
C SER A 81 -11.96 -9.57 -9.48
N ALA A 82 -10.99 -8.67 -9.56
CA ALA A 82 -9.59 -9.05 -9.65
C ALA A 82 -9.07 -9.60 -8.30
N PRO A 83 -8.22 -10.64 -8.32
CA PRO A 83 -7.73 -11.26 -7.09
C PRO A 83 -6.92 -10.26 -6.27
N GLY A 84 -7.17 -10.23 -4.95
CA GLY A 84 -6.50 -9.29 -4.05
C GLY A 84 -7.06 -7.86 -4.07
N VAL A 85 -8.10 -7.59 -4.88
CA VAL A 85 -8.72 -6.26 -4.95
C VAL A 85 -9.99 -6.22 -4.09
N GLY A 86 -9.83 -5.80 -2.84
CA GLY A 86 -10.95 -5.58 -1.92
C GLY A 86 -11.69 -4.26 -2.16
N PRO A 87 -12.75 -3.95 -1.37
CA PRO A 87 -13.60 -2.77 -1.58
C PRO A 87 -12.82 -1.46 -1.66
N THR A 88 -11.96 -1.17 -0.68
CA THR A 88 -11.15 0.06 -0.65
C THR A 88 -10.18 0.14 -1.84
N ILE A 89 -9.49 -0.97 -2.15
CA ILE A 89 -8.54 -1.06 -3.27
C ILE A 89 -9.30 -0.83 -4.59
N SER A 90 -10.47 -1.44 -4.74
CA SER A 90 -11.29 -1.31 -5.95
C SER A 90 -11.76 0.12 -6.18
N ALA A 91 -12.20 0.81 -5.12
CA ALA A 91 -12.62 2.20 -5.17
C ALA A 91 -11.46 3.13 -5.55
N VAL A 92 -10.27 2.93 -4.98
CA VAL A 92 -9.07 3.70 -5.35
C VAL A 92 -8.70 3.46 -6.82
N ILE A 93 -8.64 2.21 -7.26
CA ILE A 93 -8.26 1.89 -8.65
C ILE A 93 -9.28 2.47 -9.62
N ALA A 94 -10.58 2.25 -9.40
CA ALA A 94 -11.63 2.77 -10.27
C ALA A 94 -11.67 4.30 -10.28
N GLY A 95 -11.54 4.94 -9.10
CA GLY A 95 -11.54 6.40 -8.98
C GLY A 95 -10.33 7.07 -9.65
N GLN A 96 -9.14 6.49 -9.53
CA GLN A 96 -7.92 7.05 -10.12
C GLN A 96 -7.80 6.77 -11.63
N ILE A 97 -8.20 5.57 -12.07
CA ILE A 97 -8.17 5.24 -13.50
C ILE A 97 -9.29 5.99 -14.23
N GLY A 98 -10.51 6.02 -13.67
CA GLY A 98 -11.71 6.54 -14.33
C GLY A 98 -12.06 5.73 -15.57
N ASP A 99 -12.47 6.40 -16.65
CA ASP A 99 -12.68 5.75 -17.94
C ASP A 99 -11.35 5.20 -18.51
N PRO A 100 -11.20 3.87 -18.67
CA PRO A 100 -9.98 3.27 -19.19
C PRO A 100 -9.71 3.59 -20.67
N HIS A 101 -10.70 4.10 -21.42
CA HIS A 101 -10.57 4.49 -22.82
C HIS A 101 -9.97 5.89 -23.00
N ARG A 102 -9.88 6.72 -21.95
CA ARG A 102 -9.15 8.00 -21.98
C ARG A 102 -7.65 7.83 -22.25
N PHE A 103 -7.13 6.63 -22.04
CA PHE A 103 -5.74 6.28 -22.31
C PHE A 103 -5.60 5.68 -23.71
N THR A 104 -4.58 6.11 -24.46
CA THR A 104 -4.32 5.59 -25.82
C THR A 104 -3.98 4.10 -25.86
N SER A 105 -3.43 3.55 -24.77
CA SER A 105 -3.04 2.14 -24.68
C SER A 105 -2.99 1.65 -23.23
N LEU A 106 -2.96 0.32 -23.05
CA LEU A 106 -2.70 -0.28 -21.74
C LEU A 106 -1.31 0.08 -21.21
N ALA A 107 -0.33 0.34 -22.10
CA ALA A 107 0.99 0.82 -21.71
C ALA A 107 0.92 2.23 -21.09
N ALA A 108 0.06 3.11 -21.61
CA ALA A 108 -0.17 4.43 -21.04
C ALA A 108 -0.80 4.34 -19.62
N ILE A 109 -1.71 3.39 -19.38
CA ILE A 109 -2.27 3.13 -18.04
C ILE A 109 -1.18 2.69 -17.07
N ARG A 110 -0.31 1.75 -17.48
CA ARG A 110 0.82 1.32 -16.65
C ARG A 110 1.78 2.47 -16.33
N ALA A 111 2.04 3.35 -17.29
CA ALA A 111 2.89 4.51 -17.10
C ALA A 111 2.27 5.51 -16.10
N TYR A 112 0.95 5.73 -16.20
CA TYR A 112 0.19 6.58 -15.30
C TYR A 112 0.28 6.13 -13.83
N THR A 113 0.31 4.82 -13.57
CA THR A 113 0.44 4.32 -12.20
C THR A 113 1.82 4.56 -11.60
N GLY A 114 2.85 4.85 -12.40
CA GLY A 114 4.21 5.06 -11.90
C GLY A 114 4.92 3.77 -11.44
N LEU A 115 4.40 2.59 -11.80
CA LEU A 115 4.99 1.27 -11.52
C LEU A 115 5.97 0.78 -12.60
N ILE A 116 6.14 1.54 -13.68
CA ILE A 116 7.10 1.22 -14.76
C ILE A 116 8.54 1.58 -14.35
N PRO A 117 9.56 0.85 -14.84
CA PRO A 117 10.95 1.20 -14.60
C PRO A 117 11.31 2.55 -15.26
N LYS A 118 12.19 3.32 -14.62
CA LYS A 118 12.83 4.48 -15.23
C LYS A 118 13.78 4.01 -16.32
N VAL A 119 13.56 4.49 -17.54
CA VAL A 119 14.44 4.25 -18.68
C VAL A 119 15.32 5.47 -18.89
N SER A 120 16.63 5.28 -18.84
CA SER A 120 17.62 6.25 -19.32
C SER A 120 18.24 5.70 -20.60
N GLN A 121 18.06 6.40 -21.71
CA GLN A 121 18.60 6.01 -23.00
C GLN A 121 19.54 7.11 -23.48
N SER A 122 20.84 6.89 -23.32
CA SER A 122 21.83 7.58 -24.16
C SER A 122 21.93 6.75 -25.45
N GLY A 123 22.13 7.36 -26.62
CA GLY A 123 21.99 6.69 -27.94
C GLY A 123 22.81 5.41 -28.20
N VAL A 124 23.58 4.93 -27.22
CA VAL A 124 24.38 3.69 -27.25
C VAL A 124 23.92 2.66 -26.20
N VAL A 125 23.30 3.08 -25.10
CA VAL A 125 22.93 2.20 -23.98
C VAL A 125 21.55 2.57 -23.44
N LYS A 126 20.67 1.57 -23.38
CA LYS A 126 19.40 1.65 -22.65
C LYS A 126 19.59 1.03 -21.27
N THR A 127 19.50 1.85 -20.23
CA THR A 127 19.57 1.40 -18.83
C THR A 127 18.21 1.55 -18.18
N GLU A 128 17.69 0.46 -17.61
CA GLU A 128 16.49 0.45 -16.78
C GLU A 128 16.89 0.45 -15.31
N SER A 129 16.22 1.25 -14.49
CA SER A 129 16.55 1.41 -13.07
C SER A 129 15.30 1.33 -12.18
N SER A 130 15.27 2.03 -11.04
CA SER A 130 14.11 2.05 -10.12
C SER A 130 12.81 2.46 -10.82
N ILE A 131 11.66 2.13 -10.23
CA ILE A 131 10.36 2.58 -10.73
C ILE A 131 10.28 4.12 -10.81
N THR A 132 9.47 4.64 -11.74
CA THR A 132 9.37 6.09 -11.97
C THR A 132 8.89 6.85 -10.75
N LYS A 133 7.91 6.31 -10.01
CA LYS A 133 7.18 7.01 -8.92
C LYS A 133 6.50 8.32 -9.38
N ALA A 134 6.27 8.48 -10.68
CA ALA A 134 5.64 9.67 -11.26
C ALA A 134 4.09 9.65 -11.13
N GLY A 135 3.52 8.53 -10.69
CA GLY A 135 2.08 8.36 -10.45
C GLY A 135 1.70 8.50 -8.98
N ASP A 136 0.40 8.48 -8.73
CA ASP A 136 -0.19 8.61 -7.39
C ASP A 136 0.35 7.55 -6.40
N PRO A 137 0.88 7.96 -5.23
CA PRO A 137 1.42 7.02 -4.25
C PRO A 137 0.39 6.02 -3.72
N LEU A 138 -0.86 6.45 -3.49
CA LEU A 138 -1.92 5.60 -2.97
C LEU A 138 -2.32 4.53 -4.00
N LEU A 139 -2.46 4.90 -5.28
CA LEU A 139 -2.70 3.94 -6.35
C LEU A 139 -1.59 2.89 -6.45
N ARG A 140 -0.32 3.29 -6.31
CA ARG A 140 0.82 2.36 -6.32
C ARG A 140 0.76 1.38 -5.15
N GLU A 141 0.48 1.90 -3.95
CA GLU A 141 0.36 1.09 -2.74
C GLU A 141 -0.79 0.08 -2.86
N MET A 142 -1.97 0.53 -3.30
CA MET A 142 -3.13 -0.35 -3.48
C MET A 142 -2.86 -1.44 -4.52
N LEU A 143 -2.21 -1.11 -5.63
CA LEU A 143 -1.81 -2.11 -6.64
C LEU A 143 -0.73 -3.07 -6.15
N TYR A 144 0.22 -2.61 -5.34
CA TYR A 144 1.23 -3.45 -4.70
C TYR A 144 0.54 -4.45 -3.75
N THR A 145 -0.31 -3.97 -2.85
CA THR A 145 -1.06 -4.79 -1.88
C THR A 145 -1.93 -5.81 -2.61
N ALA A 146 -2.65 -5.39 -3.64
CA ALA A 146 -3.46 -6.29 -4.46
C ALA A 146 -2.59 -7.37 -5.13
N ALA A 147 -1.42 -7.01 -5.65
CA ALA A 147 -0.53 -7.96 -6.31
C ALA A 147 0.10 -8.98 -5.34
N ASP A 148 0.46 -8.57 -4.13
CA ASP A 148 0.95 -9.50 -3.10
C ASP A 148 -0.14 -10.49 -2.67
N GLN A 149 -1.41 -10.09 -2.67
CA GLN A 149 -2.52 -11.02 -2.44
C GLN A 149 -2.82 -11.87 -3.68
N ALA A 150 -2.76 -11.28 -4.88
CA ALA A 150 -3.04 -11.95 -6.14
C ALA A 150 -2.11 -13.16 -6.36
N ARG A 151 -0.82 -13.07 -6.04
CA ARG A 151 0.11 -14.21 -6.19
C ARG A 151 -0.23 -15.42 -5.31
N LYS A 152 -1.06 -15.25 -4.28
CA LYS A 152 -1.50 -16.32 -3.37
C LYS A 152 -2.73 -17.06 -3.91
N VAL A 153 -3.37 -16.53 -4.96
CA VAL A 153 -4.64 -17.05 -5.52
C VAL A 153 -4.56 -17.30 -7.03
N ASP A 154 -3.89 -16.44 -7.79
CA ASP A 154 -3.71 -16.55 -9.25
C ASP A 154 -2.44 -17.33 -9.62
N PRO A 155 -2.55 -18.52 -10.23
CA PRO A 155 -1.41 -19.33 -10.64
C PRO A 155 -0.45 -18.62 -11.59
N GLN A 156 -0.95 -17.76 -12.48
CA GLN A 156 -0.10 -17.03 -13.43
C GLN A 156 0.75 -15.97 -12.70
N SER A 157 0.17 -15.31 -11.70
CA SER A 157 0.89 -14.39 -10.81
C SER A 157 1.92 -15.14 -9.96
N ALA A 158 1.55 -16.30 -9.40
CA ALA A 158 2.46 -17.14 -8.62
C ALA A 158 3.66 -17.66 -9.44
N ALA A 159 3.41 -18.16 -10.66
CA ALA A 159 4.46 -18.64 -11.55
C ALA A 159 5.44 -17.52 -11.93
N LYS A 160 4.92 -16.32 -12.22
CA LYS A 160 5.77 -15.16 -12.51
C LYS A 160 6.60 -14.74 -11.30
N TYR A 161 5.99 -14.73 -10.11
CA TYR A 161 6.69 -14.44 -8.86
C TYR A 161 7.84 -15.42 -8.61
N GLN A 162 7.58 -16.73 -8.73
CA GLN A 162 8.59 -17.77 -8.55
C GLN A 162 9.76 -17.61 -9.52
N ARG A 163 9.49 -17.33 -10.81
CA ARG A 163 10.53 -17.06 -11.82
C ARG A 163 11.39 -15.85 -11.47
N LEU A 164 10.79 -14.78 -10.94
CA LEU A 164 11.53 -13.58 -10.54
C LEU A 164 12.40 -13.85 -9.31
N MET A 165 11.88 -14.56 -8.31
CA MET A 165 12.63 -14.94 -7.11
C MET A 165 13.78 -15.90 -7.42
N ALA A 166 13.59 -16.84 -8.35
CA ALA A 166 14.66 -17.73 -8.82
C ALA A 166 15.80 -17.01 -9.56
N GLY A 167 15.56 -15.77 -10.00
CA GLY A 167 16.58 -14.89 -10.57
C GLY A 167 17.14 -13.87 -9.57
N ASP A 168 17.11 -14.17 -8.27
CA ASP A 168 17.65 -13.37 -7.16
C ASP A 168 17.10 -11.93 -7.10
N ARG A 169 15.85 -11.71 -7.54
CA ARG A 169 15.17 -10.41 -7.35
C ARG A 169 14.72 -10.26 -5.91
N HIS A 170 14.83 -9.04 -5.37
CA HIS A 170 14.20 -8.68 -4.11
C HIS A 170 12.67 -8.79 -4.18
N HIS A 171 12.04 -9.25 -3.09
CA HIS A 171 10.60 -9.45 -2.97
C HIS A 171 9.79 -8.26 -3.49
N ASP A 172 10.06 -7.05 -2.98
CA ASP A 172 9.32 -5.84 -3.38
C ASP A 172 9.40 -5.52 -4.87
N SER A 173 10.56 -5.79 -5.48
CA SER A 173 10.75 -5.61 -6.91
C SER A 173 9.90 -6.60 -7.69
N ALA A 174 9.87 -7.86 -7.24
CA ALA A 174 9.01 -8.88 -7.83
C ALA A 174 7.52 -8.52 -7.71
N ILE A 175 7.06 -8.03 -6.54
CA ILE A 175 5.67 -7.58 -6.36
C ILE A 175 5.35 -6.37 -7.26
N CYS A 176 6.26 -5.40 -7.43
CA CYS A 176 6.05 -4.28 -8.36
C CYS A 176 5.85 -4.76 -9.82
N HIS A 177 6.57 -5.81 -10.24
CA HIS A 177 6.36 -6.43 -11.55
C HIS A 177 4.99 -7.12 -11.66
N LEU A 178 4.51 -7.74 -10.57
CA LEU A 178 3.17 -8.31 -10.52
C LEU A 178 2.08 -7.23 -10.53
N ALA A 179 2.26 -6.14 -9.78
CA ALA A 179 1.35 -5.00 -9.76
C ALA A 179 1.19 -4.39 -11.16
N THR A 180 2.28 -4.27 -11.90
CA THR A 180 2.25 -3.83 -13.31
C THR A 180 1.47 -4.80 -14.21
N MET A 181 1.59 -6.10 -13.98
CA MET A 181 0.81 -7.12 -14.70
C MET A 181 -0.67 -7.07 -14.33
N LEU A 182 -0.98 -6.95 -13.04
CA LEU A 182 -2.33 -6.92 -12.50
C LEU A 182 -3.10 -5.70 -13.01
N VAL A 183 -2.53 -4.49 -12.94
CA VAL A 183 -3.20 -3.29 -13.47
C VAL A 183 -3.49 -3.39 -14.96
N THR A 184 -2.60 -4.03 -15.72
CA THR A 184 -2.82 -4.26 -17.16
C THR A 184 -4.05 -5.14 -17.38
N ARG A 185 -4.19 -6.22 -16.60
CA ARG A 185 -5.33 -7.13 -16.70
C ARG A 185 -6.63 -6.47 -16.25
N ILE A 186 -6.60 -5.74 -15.13
CA ILE A 186 -7.75 -4.96 -14.65
C ILE A 186 -8.19 -3.97 -15.73
N ALA A 187 -7.27 -3.21 -16.32
CA ALA A 187 -7.59 -2.27 -17.39
C ALA A 187 -8.16 -2.94 -18.64
N THR A 188 -7.68 -4.14 -19.02
CA THR A 188 -8.29 -4.92 -20.10
C THR A 188 -9.73 -5.32 -19.76
N CYS A 189 -9.98 -5.80 -18.54
CA CYS A 189 -11.31 -6.13 -18.05
C CYS A 189 -12.25 -4.93 -18.05
N MET A 190 -11.78 -3.76 -17.60
CA MET A 190 -12.54 -2.51 -17.63
C MET A 190 -12.90 -2.09 -19.06
N ARG A 191 -11.95 -2.20 -20.02
CA ARG A 191 -12.22 -1.88 -21.43
C ARG A 191 -13.20 -2.85 -22.07
N ALA A 192 -13.11 -4.13 -21.72
CA ALA A 192 -13.98 -5.17 -22.26
C ALA A 192 -15.38 -5.18 -21.61
N GLY A 193 -15.58 -4.48 -20.48
CA GLY A 193 -16.80 -4.59 -19.69
C GLY A 193 -16.99 -5.99 -19.11
N GLN A 194 -15.90 -6.68 -18.79
CA GLN A 194 -15.91 -8.08 -18.35
C GLN A 194 -15.19 -8.25 -17.02
N ARG A 195 -15.78 -9.03 -16.12
CA ARG A 195 -15.15 -9.38 -14.84
C ARG A 195 -13.86 -10.17 -15.05
N TYR A 196 -12.90 -9.98 -14.15
CA TYR A 196 -11.66 -10.72 -14.12
C TYR A 196 -11.93 -12.22 -13.95
N GLN A 197 -11.28 -13.03 -14.78
CA GLN A 197 -11.39 -14.48 -14.71
C GLN A 197 -10.03 -15.08 -14.36
N LEU A 198 -9.97 -15.83 -13.26
CA LEU A 198 -8.79 -16.60 -12.90
C LEU A 198 -8.58 -17.73 -13.88
N ARG A 199 -7.33 -17.91 -14.30
CA ARG A 199 -6.92 -18.93 -15.26
C ARG A 199 -5.63 -19.61 -14.79
N ASP A 200 -5.53 -20.91 -15.04
CA ASP A 200 -4.27 -21.64 -14.88
C ASP A 200 -3.26 -21.22 -15.98
N ILE A 201 -2.04 -21.73 -15.93
CA ILE A 201 -0.98 -21.48 -16.91
C ILE A 201 -1.41 -21.85 -18.34
N ASP A 202 -2.19 -22.93 -18.48
CA ASP A 202 -2.69 -23.41 -19.76
C ASP A 202 -3.90 -22.62 -20.28
N GLY A 203 -4.36 -21.61 -19.52
CA GLY A 203 -5.47 -20.73 -19.88
C GLY A 203 -6.85 -21.22 -19.43
N THR A 204 -6.95 -22.42 -18.86
CA THR A 204 -8.20 -22.98 -18.31
C THR A 204 -8.75 -22.11 -17.18
N ALA A 205 -10.04 -21.76 -17.24
CA ALA A 205 -10.69 -20.99 -16.18
C ALA A 205 -10.80 -21.80 -14.89
N ILE A 206 -10.49 -21.16 -13.75
CA ILE A 206 -10.47 -21.79 -12.43
C ILE A 206 -11.14 -20.91 -11.38
N THR A 207 -11.53 -21.53 -10.28
CA THR A 207 -12.01 -20.85 -9.07
C THR A 207 -10.85 -20.45 -8.15
N GLU A 208 -11.08 -19.55 -7.19
CA GLU A 208 -10.06 -19.15 -6.22
C GLU A 208 -9.54 -20.32 -5.37
N SER A 209 -10.42 -21.24 -4.97
CA SER A 209 -10.05 -22.41 -4.16
C SER A 209 -9.14 -23.34 -4.96
N GLN A 210 -9.46 -23.60 -6.22
CA GLN A 210 -8.61 -24.35 -7.15
C GLN A 210 -7.27 -23.65 -7.34
N GLY A 211 -7.26 -22.33 -7.53
CA GLY A 211 -6.03 -21.52 -7.64
C GLY A 211 -5.12 -21.69 -6.43
N ARG A 212 -5.66 -21.57 -5.22
CA ARG A 212 -4.90 -21.77 -3.96
C ARG A 212 -4.32 -23.19 -3.87
N VAL A 213 -5.07 -24.21 -4.27
CA VAL A 213 -4.60 -25.60 -4.30
C VAL A 213 -3.45 -25.77 -5.31
N ILE A 214 -3.61 -25.27 -6.53
CA ILE A 214 -2.57 -25.31 -7.58
C ILE A 214 -1.29 -24.62 -7.09
N ILE A 215 -1.42 -23.44 -6.47
CA ILE A 215 -0.27 -22.70 -5.96
C ILE A 215 0.45 -23.48 -4.87
N LYS A 216 -0.29 -24.03 -3.91
CA LYS A 216 0.30 -24.87 -2.85
C LYS A 216 1.01 -26.10 -3.43
N GLN A 217 0.52 -26.68 -4.52
CA GLN A 217 1.12 -27.87 -5.13
C GLN A 217 2.34 -27.56 -6.01
N ARG A 218 2.29 -26.49 -6.81
CA ARG A 218 3.26 -26.23 -7.89
C ARG A 218 4.25 -25.09 -7.61
N TYR A 219 3.85 -24.09 -6.80
CA TYR A 219 4.58 -22.83 -6.63
C TYR A 219 5.01 -22.61 -5.18
N GLN A 220 5.62 -23.63 -4.58
CA GLN A 220 6.28 -23.49 -3.29
C GLN A 220 7.63 -22.78 -3.49
N LEU A 221 7.91 -21.78 -2.67
CA LEU A 221 9.22 -21.17 -2.55
C LEU A 221 9.85 -21.65 -1.26
N ASP A 222 11.11 -22.07 -1.33
CA ASP A 222 11.87 -22.42 -0.13
C ASP A 222 12.08 -21.14 0.70
N PRO A 223 11.59 -21.06 1.95
CA PRO A 223 11.79 -19.88 2.80
C PRO A 223 13.26 -19.50 2.98
N ALA A 224 14.21 -20.44 2.81
CA ALA A 224 15.65 -20.17 2.88
C ALA A 224 16.20 -19.35 1.70
N SER A 225 15.50 -19.33 0.55
CA SER A 225 15.87 -18.55 -0.64
C SER A 225 15.40 -17.09 -0.59
N ALA A 226 14.57 -16.73 0.41
CA ALA A 226 14.23 -15.35 0.72
C ALA A 226 15.39 -14.69 1.49
N THR A 227 16.58 -14.69 0.88
CA THR A 227 17.80 -14.20 1.52
C THR A 227 17.68 -12.71 1.82
N THR A 228 17.95 -12.39 3.08
CA THR A 228 18.37 -11.12 3.70
C THR A 228 18.67 -9.99 2.72
N PRO A 229 18.26 -8.73 3.00
CA PRO A 229 18.59 -7.61 2.13
C PRO A 229 20.09 -7.62 1.91
N ALA A 230 20.53 -7.76 0.65
CA ALA A 230 21.90 -7.47 0.30
C ALA A 230 22.12 -6.01 0.71
N THR A 231 22.85 -5.79 1.80
CA THR A 231 23.42 -4.50 2.15
C THR A 231 24.08 -4.00 0.87
N ASN A 232 23.59 -2.90 0.31
CA ASN A 232 24.21 -2.28 -0.86
C ASN A 232 25.65 -1.88 -0.48
N SER A 233 26.60 -2.78 -0.66
CA SER A 233 28.01 -2.44 -0.74
C SER A 233 28.19 -1.73 -2.07
N CYS A 234 28.04 -0.41 -2.02
CA CYS A 234 28.55 0.49 -3.05
C CYS A 234 30.08 0.38 -3.08
N THR A 235 30.62 -0.68 -3.68
CA THR A 235 32.03 -0.76 -4.01
C THR A 235 32.25 -0.06 -5.36
N SER A 236 32.48 1.25 -5.32
CA SER A 236 33.44 1.91 -6.21
C SER A 236 33.78 3.29 -5.64
N ALA A 237 34.80 3.30 -4.80
CA ALA A 237 35.60 4.48 -4.57
C ALA A 237 36.37 4.80 -5.86
N ALA A 238 35.94 5.84 -6.57
CA ALA A 238 36.81 6.62 -7.43
C ALA A 238 36.48 8.10 -7.17
N ILE A 239 37.31 8.71 -6.34
CA ILE A 239 37.29 10.13 -5.97
C ILE A 239 37.37 10.96 -7.27
N ARG A 240 36.28 11.63 -7.67
CA ARG A 240 36.35 12.71 -8.67
C ARG A 240 36.78 14.00 -7.94
N PRO A 241 37.78 14.74 -8.44
CA PRO A 241 38.20 15.98 -7.80
C PRO A 241 37.09 17.03 -7.89
N ALA A 242 36.95 17.80 -6.81
CA ALA A 242 35.94 18.83 -6.63
C ALA A 242 35.92 19.83 -7.79
N ARG A 243 34.74 20.01 -8.39
CA ARG A 243 34.51 21.01 -9.44
C ARG A 243 34.44 22.37 -8.76
N ARG A 244 35.49 23.20 -8.95
CA ARG A 244 35.57 24.59 -8.47
C ARG A 244 34.30 25.36 -8.89
N HIS A 245 33.62 25.97 -7.91
CA HIS A 245 32.62 27.00 -8.16
C HIS A 245 33.29 28.17 -8.88
N ARG A 246 32.96 28.38 -10.17
CA ARG A 246 33.15 29.67 -10.83
C ARG A 246 31.94 30.53 -10.52
N SER A 247 32.15 31.57 -9.72
CA SER A 247 31.24 32.70 -9.61
C SER A 247 30.98 33.27 -11.00
N ARG A 248 29.72 33.28 -11.42
CA ARG A 248 29.25 34.13 -12.51
C ARG A 248 28.44 35.25 -11.87
N GLN A 249 29.05 36.43 -11.81
CA GLN A 249 28.34 37.70 -11.72
C GLN A 249 27.30 37.74 -12.84
N ALA A 250 26.03 37.86 -12.48
CA ALA A 250 24.95 38.19 -13.40
C ALA A 250 24.66 39.68 -13.28
N LEU A 251 24.72 40.35 -14.42
CA LEU A 251 24.46 41.76 -14.66
C LEU A 251 23.06 42.16 -14.18
N GLN A 252 22.99 43.27 -13.44
CA GLN A 252 21.75 43.98 -13.14
C GLN A 252 21.41 44.91 -14.31
N HIS A 253 20.26 44.71 -14.94
CA HIS A 253 19.54 45.78 -15.64
C HIS A 253 18.07 45.74 -15.20
N PRO A 254 17.47 46.88 -14.80
CA PRO A 254 16.07 46.94 -14.42
C PRO A 254 15.20 47.09 -15.68
N SER A 255 14.01 46.51 -15.68
CA SER A 255 12.94 46.89 -16.60
C SER A 255 11.68 47.24 -15.79
N PRO A 256 10.94 48.29 -16.20
CA PRO A 256 10.05 49.02 -15.30
C PRO A 256 8.65 48.39 -15.20
N LEU A 257 8.02 48.67 -14.06
CA LEU A 257 6.60 48.45 -13.77
C LEU A 257 5.70 49.16 -14.78
N ASN A 258 4.60 48.52 -15.19
CA ASN A 258 3.40 49.22 -15.65
C ASN A 258 2.15 48.67 -14.93
N PRO A 259 1.40 49.49 -14.17
CA PRO A 259 0.26 49.06 -13.37
C PRO A 259 -1.07 49.29 -14.10
N SER A 260 -1.82 48.23 -14.39
CA SER A 260 -3.29 48.30 -14.52
C SER A 260 -3.87 46.89 -14.59
N LEU A 261 -5.13 46.75 -14.16
CA LEU A 261 -5.94 45.53 -14.04
C LEU A 261 -5.85 44.78 -12.70
N ARG A 262 -6.16 45.49 -11.60
CA ARG A 262 -6.90 44.90 -10.48
C ARG A 262 -8.40 45.07 -10.76
N ARG A 263 -9.12 43.98 -11.04
CA ARG A 263 -10.55 43.88 -10.74
C ARG A 263 -10.75 42.69 -9.81
N ALA A 264 -11.30 42.99 -8.65
CA ALA A 264 -11.65 42.05 -7.60
C ALA A 264 -12.86 41.21 -8.02
N HIS A 265 -12.78 39.90 -7.85
CA HIS A 265 -13.96 39.04 -7.73
C HIS A 265 -14.09 38.60 -6.27
N LYS A 266 -15.12 39.13 -5.62
CA LYS A 266 -15.64 38.69 -4.32
C LYS A 266 -16.26 37.31 -4.47
N TRP A 267 -15.96 36.42 -3.53
CA TRP A 267 -16.73 35.19 -3.29
C TRP A 267 -17.90 35.51 -2.36
N PRO A 268 -19.10 34.93 -2.54
CA PRO A 268 -20.21 35.13 -1.62
C PRO A 268 -20.11 34.20 -0.39
N ASP A 269 -20.48 34.75 0.76
CA ASP A 269 -20.64 34.05 2.04
C ASP A 269 -21.85 33.11 2.00
N PHE A 270 -21.69 31.90 2.54
CA PHE A 270 -22.79 30.97 2.78
C PHE A 270 -23.41 31.27 4.15
N SER A 271 -24.73 31.52 4.15
CA SER A 271 -25.60 31.42 5.33
C SER A 271 -26.24 30.04 5.37
#